data_AF-A0A348Z595-F1
#
_entry.id   AF-A0A348Z595-F1
#
_cell.length_a   1.000
_cell.length_b   1.000
_cell.length_c   1.000
_cell.angle_alpha   90.00
_cell.angle_beta   90.00
_cell.angle_gamma   90.00
#
_symmetry.space_group_name_H-M   'P 1'
#
loop_
_entity.id
_entity.type
_entity.pdbx_description
1 polymer ?
#
loop_
_entity_poly.entity_id
_entity_poly.type
_entity_poly.pdbx_seq_one_letter_code
_entity_poly.pdbx_strand_id
1 'polypeptide(L)'
;MKTKQYIKEVNKFINKLSKENEEKFENILFKIRFSNINDHDAEEFIHHCLDLFLQAEEREIDVEEVLGNSDINSFCDEFISETIEGYSILEKVYWKISKLPIILIIFTGVFEMFVGQLIEGWVNKTTLFTVSVTVSMLVNTLLVIILSNYLLSKIQYMYNVFNGEDKKKDRKITFLLWIGFCIITAIFVLTKLFLTKVLFEVNYLIFMGILITIYLIQYLFENKNQ
;
A
#
# COMPACT_ATOMS: atom_id res chain seq x y z
N MET A 1 -8.43 19.29 11.08
CA MET A 1 -8.57 19.73 9.66
C MET A 1 -9.10 18.57 8.82
N LYS A 2 -9.47 18.79 7.55
CA LYS A 2 -9.73 17.67 6.63
C LYS A 2 -8.39 17.03 6.22
N THR A 3 -8.34 15.71 6.04
CA THR A 3 -7.13 14.95 5.59
C THR A 3 -6.41 15.60 4.40
N LYS A 4 -7.17 16.07 3.40
CA LYS A 4 -6.60 16.75 2.22
C LYS A 4 -5.86 18.06 2.54
N GLN A 5 -6.26 18.75 3.60
CA GLN A 5 -5.58 19.97 4.06
C GLN A 5 -4.25 19.63 4.72
N TYR A 6 -4.20 18.60 5.58
CA TYR A 6 -2.96 18.10 6.17
C TYR A 6 -1.94 17.74 5.08
N ILE A 7 -2.34 16.92 4.10
CA ILE A 7 -1.47 16.54 2.96
C ILE A 7 -0.93 17.77 2.21
N LYS A 8 -1.80 18.77 1.97
CA LYS A 8 -1.42 19.97 1.23
C LYS A 8 -0.41 20.82 2.00
N GLU A 9 -0.58 20.95 3.32
CA GLU A 9 0.35 21.69 4.17
C GLU A 9 1.68 20.95 4.29
N VAL A 10 1.65 19.63 4.50
CA VAL A 10 2.86 18.79 4.54
C VAL A 10 3.68 18.95 3.27
N ASN A 11 3.06 18.78 2.09
CA ASN A 11 3.76 18.94 0.82
C ASN A 11 4.30 20.36 0.58
N LYS A 12 3.68 21.37 1.20
CA LYS A 12 4.11 22.77 1.06
C LYS A 12 5.32 23.08 1.94
N PHE A 13 5.37 22.52 3.14
CA PHE A 13 6.35 22.90 4.16
C PHE A 13 7.50 21.92 4.32
N ILE A 14 7.40 20.69 3.80
CA ILE A 14 8.48 19.70 3.86
C ILE A 14 9.80 20.24 3.25
N ASN A 15 9.72 20.98 2.15
CA ASN A 15 10.89 21.58 1.48
C ASN A 15 11.58 22.70 2.29
N LYS A 16 11.04 23.09 3.45
CA LYS A 16 11.70 24.05 4.35
C LYS A 16 12.66 23.39 5.34
N LEU A 17 12.57 22.07 5.50
CA LEU A 17 13.45 21.33 6.39
C LEU A 17 14.87 21.30 5.79
N SER A 18 15.87 21.21 6.66
CA SER A 18 17.21 20.82 6.23
C SER A 18 17.19 19.40 5.67
N LYS A 19 18.18 19.05 4.85
CA LYS A 19 18.27 17.72 4.24
C LYS A 19 18.26 16.59 5.27
N GLU A 20 18.92 16.80 6.42
CA GLU A 20 18.94 15.81 7.50
C GLU A 20 17.55 15.58 8.09
N ASN A 21 16.84 16.66 8.41
CA ASN A 21 15.50 16.57 8.99
C ASN A 21 14.45 16.13 7.97
N GLU A 22 14.63 16.44 6.69
CA GLU A 22 13.80 15.92 5.60
C GLU A 22 13.91 14.39 5.53
N GLU A 23 15.13 13.82 5.53
CA GLU A 23 15.34 12.36 5.52
C GLU A 23 14.73 11.67 6.76
N LYS A 24 14.84 12.29 7.94
CA LYS A 24 14.19 11.82 9.18
C LYS A 24 12.66 11.89 9.09
N PHE A 25 12.11 12.96 8.52
CA PHE A 25 10.67 13.15 8.37
C PHE A 25 10.06 12.20 7.32
N GLU A 26 10.78 11.92 6.23
CA GLU A 26 10.35 10.93 5.23
C GLU A 26 10.18 9.53 5.83
N ASN A 27 11.03 9.16 6.79
CA ASN A 27 10.86 7.91 7.53
C ASN A 27 9.51 7.86 8.27
N ILE A 28 9.10 8.96 8.90
CA ILE A 28 7.79 9.10 9.55
C ILE A 28 6.69 8.95 8.51
N LEU A 29 6.78 9.65 7.37
CA LEU A 29 5.81 9.58 6.28
C LEU A 29 5.56 8.14 5.81
N PHE A 30 6.64 7.40 5.51
CA PHE A 30 6.50 6.01 5.06
C PHE A 30 5.94 5.10 6.14
N LYS A 31 6.40 5.26 7.38
CA LYS A 31 5.95 4.39 8.47
C LYS A 31 4.46 4.59 8.77
N ILE A 32 4.03 5.84 8.87
CA ILE A 32 2.67 6.19 9.26
C ILE A 32 1.67 5.92 8.13
N ARG A 33 1.94 6.35 6.89
CA ARG A 33 1.02 6.15 5.75
C ARG A 33 0.80 4.69 5.36
N PHE A 34 1.78 3.83 5.62
CA PHE A 34 1.67 2.41 5.30
C PHE A 34 1.26 1.55 6.50
N SER A 35 1.03 2.15 7.66
CA SER A 35 0.45 1.48 8.83
C SER A 35 -1.03 1.12 8.63
N ASN A 36 -1.64 0.48 9.63
CA ASN A 36 -3.05 0.07 9.62
C ASN A 36 -3.93 1.05 10.43
N ILE A 37 -3.53 2.30 10.53
CA ILE A 37 -4.36 3.36 11.12
C ILE A 37 -5.19 4.03 10.02
N ASN A 38 -6.23 4.77 10.41
CA ASN A 38 -7.03 5.50 9.45
C ASN A 38 -6.27 6.70 8.87
N ASP A 39 -6.62 7.09 7.63
CA ASP A 39 -5.93 8.18 6.91
C ASP A 39 -6.03 9.53 7.61
N HIS A 40 -7.08 9.77 8.40
CA HIS A 40 -7.24 11.03 9.13
C HIS A 40 -6.22 11.14 10.27
N ASP A 41 -6.20 10.18 11.18
CA ASP A 41 -5.25 10.08 12.29
C ASP A 41 -3.80 10.08 11.76
N ALA A 42 -3.56 9.34 10.65
CA ALA A 42 -2.26 9.29 10.00
C ALA A 42 -1.78 10.68 9.54
N GLU A 43 -2.59 11.38 8.74
CA GLU A 43 -2.17 12.67 8.18
C GLU A 43 -2.19 13.79 9.24
N GLU A 44 -3.05 13.69 10.26
CA GLU A 44 -3.02 14.58 11.43
C GLU A 44 -1.71 14.42 12.22
N PHE A 45 -1.31 13.18 12.50
CA PHE A 45 -0.05 12.92 13.20
C PHE A 45 1.18 13.33 12.39
N ILE A 46 1.18 13.06 11.08
CA ILE A 46 2.25 13.51 10.16
C ILE A 46 2.35 15.04 10.17
N HIS A 47 1.22 15.73 10.12
CA HIS A 47 1.19 17.19 10.16
C HIS A 47 1.71 17.74 11.49
N HIS A 48 1.30 17.14 12.62
CA HIS A 48 1.86 17.48 13.93
C HIS A 48 3.38 17.25 13.97
N CYS A 49 3.86 16.10 13.46
CA CYS A 49 5.31 15.85 13.37
C CYS A 49 6.01 16.93 12.56
N LEU A 50 5.45 17.38 11.43
CA LEU A 50 6.04 18.44 10.63
C LEU A 50 6.18 19.74 11.43
N ASP A 51 5.16 20.12 12.18
CA ASP A 51 5.20 21.32 13.03
C ASP A 51 6.29 21.22 14.11
N LEU A 52 6.54 20.03 14.67
CA LEU A 52 7.65 19.80 15.61
C LEU A 52 9.01 19.90 14.93
N PHE A 53 9.15 19.36 13.72
CA PHE A 53 10.37 19.45 12.91
C PHE A 53 10.68 20.90 12.54
N LEU A 54 9.68 21.68 12.12
CA LEU A 54 9.85 23.11 11.82
C LEU A 54 10.25 23.91 13.06
N GLN A 55 9.68 23.59 14.23
CA GLN A 55 10.08 24.22 15.49
C GLN A 55 11.51 23.88 15.89
N ALA A 56 11.97 22.65 15.64
CA ALA A 56 13.34 22.25 15.89
C ALA A 56 14.32 23.04 15.01
N GLU A 57 14.00 23.16 13.71
CA GLU A 57 14.76 23.99 12.75
C GLU A 57 14.81 25.46 13.16
N GLU A 58 13.67 26.06 13.55
CA GLU A 58 13.61 27.46 13.99
C GLU A 58 14.42 27.73 15.27
N ARG A 59 14.58 26.70 16.12
CA ARG A 59 15.32 26.79 17.39
C ARG A 59 16.76 26.31 17.27
N GLU A 60 17.17 25.80 16.10
CA GLU A 60 18.49 25.18 15.87
C GLU A 60 18.82 24.06 16.89
N ILE A 61 17.81 23.26 17.25
CA ILE A 61 17.97 22.10 18.16
C ILE A 61 17.65 20.79 17.44
N ASP A 62 18.13 19.68 18.00
CA ASP A 62 17.86 18.35 17.47
C ASP A 62 16.37 18.01 17.58
N VAL A 63 15.82 17.40 16.53
CA VAL A 63 14.40 17.06 16.49
C VAL A 63 14.03 16.01 17.54
N GLU A 64 14.96 15.13 17.89
CA GLU A 64 14.84 14.14 18.95
C GLU A 64 14.61 14.79 20.33
N GLU A 65 15.15 16.00 20.56
CA GLU A 65 14.92 16.77 21.78
C GLU A 65 13.48 17.28 21.85
N VAL A 66 12.94 17.75 20.72
CA VAL A 66 11.56 18.24 20.61
C VAL A 66 10.54 17.09 20.70
N LEU A 67 10.85 15.96 20.10
CA LEU A 67 10.02 14.74 20.15
C LEU A 67 10.04 14.07 21.53
N GLY A 68 11.03 14.39 22.37
CA GLY A 68 11.24 13.72 23.66
C GLY A 68 11.62 12.24 23.53
N ASN A 69 12.02 11.81 22.32
CA ASN A 69 12.39 10.44 22.02
C ASN A 69 13.63 10.42 21.11
N SER A 70 14.64 9.69 21.55
CA SER A 70 15.89 9.48 20.80
C SER A 70 15.72 8.62 19.55
N ASP A 71 14.64 7.84 19.45
CA ASP A 71 14.33 6.98 18.30
C ASP A 71 12.98 7.33 17.68
N ILE A 72 13.03 7.99 16.52
CA ILE A 72 11.88 8.36 15.70
C ILE A 72 11.03 7.13 15.34
N ASN A 73 11.65 5.96 15.13
CA ASN A 73 10.90 4.75 14.84
C ASN A 73 10.10 4.30 16.06
N SER A 74 10.70 4.30 17.24
CA SER A 74 10.00 3.96 18.48
C SER A 74 8.83 4.90 18.72
N PHE A 75 9.02 6.20 18.51
CA PHE A 75 7.96 7.21 18.62
C PHE A 75 6.77 6.92 17.69
N CYS A 76 7.05 6.57 16.43
CA CYS A 76 5.99 6.19 15.49
C CYS A 76 5.30 4.87 15.87
N ASP A 77 6.05 3.87 16.37
CA ASP A 77 5.47 2.59 16.79
C ASP A 77 4.53 2.77 18.00
N GLU A 78 4.93 3.61 18.95
CA GLU A 78 4.12 3.96 20.12
C GLU A 78 2.80 4.60 19.67
N PHE A 79 2.85 5.65 18.85
CA PHE A 79 1.66 6.29 18.30
C PHE A 79 0.76 5.32 17.52
N ILE A 80 1.32 4.48 16.65
CA ILE A 80 0.55 3.46 15.91
C ILE A 80 -0.11 2.50 16.88
N SER A 81 0.61 2.03 17.90
CA SER A 81 0.09 1.07 18.88
C SER A 81 -1.06 1.67 19.70
N GLU A 82 -0.90 2.87 20.23
CA GLU A 82 -1.92 3.58 21.01
C GLU A 82 -3.17 3.86 20.17
N THR A 83 -2.98 4.32 18.94
CA THR A 83 -4.08 4.58 18.00
C THR A 83 -4.87 3.31 17.70
N ILE A 84 -4.17 2.21 17.40
CA ILE A 84 -4.80 0.92 17.14
C ILE A 84 -5.49 0.38 18.40
N GLU A 85 -4.91 0.57 19.59
CA GLU A 85 -5.54 0.13 20.84
C GLU A 85 -6.89 0.80 21.08
N GLY A 86 -7.03 2.07 20.71
CA GLY A 86 -8.28 2.82 20.74
C GLY A 86 -9.36 2.31 19.78
N TYR A 87 -9.01 1.54 18.75
CA TYR A 87 -9.95 1.01 17.77
C TYR A 87 -10.78 -0.17 18.30
N SER A 88 -12.05 -0.20 17.90
CA SER A 88 -12.91 -1.36 18.08
C SER A 88 -12.38 -2.57 17.30
N ILE A 89 -12.80 -3.78 17.68
CA ILE A 89 -12.41 -5.01 16.99
C ILE A 89 -12.76 -4.96 15.50
N LEU A 90 -13.90 -4.35 15.15
CA LEU A 90 -14.34 -4.22 13.76
C LEU A 90 -13.42 -3.29 12.96
N GLU A 91 -13.01 -2.16 13.55
CA GLU A 91 -12.09 -1.21 12.92
C GLU A 91 -10.70 -1.83 12.72
N LYS A 92 -10.19 -2.57 13.70
CA LYS A 92 -8.92 -3.30 13.58
C LYS A 92 -8.92 -4.26 12.39
N VAL A 93 -10.01 -5.02 12.22
CA VAL A 93 -10.15 -5.94 11.09
C VAL A 93 -10.30 -5.16 9.78
N TYR A 94 -11.11 -4.09 9.78
CA TYR A 94 -11.35 -3.26 8.61
C TYR A 94 -10.06 -2.67 8.04
N TRP A 95 -9.24 -2.01 8.85
CA TRP A 95 -8.01 -1.39 8.38
C TRP A 95 -7.00 -2.40 7.84
N LYS A 96 -6.98 -3.61 8.41
CA LYS A 96 -6.15 -4.73 7.93
C LYS A 96 -6.56 -5.24 6.54
N ILE A 97 -7.83 -5.12 6.17
CA ILE A 97 -8.36 -5.61 4.88
C ILE A 97 -8.74 -4.50 3.91
N SER A 98 -8.61 -3.23 4.29
CA SER A 98 -8.96 -2.04 3.50
C SER A 98 -8.32 -2.04 2.10
N LYS A 99 -7.13 -2.62 1.95
CA LYS A 99 -6.40 -2.67 0.67
C LYS A 99 -6.86 -3.82 -0.24
N LEU A 100 -7.68 -4.74 0.25
CA LEU A 100 -8.10 -5.94 -0.48
C LEU A 100 -8.95 -5.62 -1.71
N PRO A 101 -9.98 -4.75 -1.66
CA PRO A 101 -10.82 -4.48 -2.84
C PRO A 101 -10.04 -3.91 -4.01
N ILE A 102 -9.11 -2.97 -3.77
CA ILE A 102 -8.29 -2.39 -4.83
C ILE A 102 -7.33 -3.42 -5.45
N ILE A 103 -6.75 -4.32 -4.63
CA ILE A 103 -5.92 -5.43 -5.12
C ILE A 103 -6.75 -6.36 -6.01
N LEU A 104 -7.97 -6.72 -5.61
CA LEU A 104 -8.85 -7.58 -6.41
C LEU A 104 -9.27 -6.92 -7.72
N ILE A 105 -9.59 -5.63 -7.71
CA ILE A 105 -9.94 -4.86 -8.92
C ILE A 105 -8.78 -4.89 -9.90
N ILE A 106 -7.59 -4.49 -9.44
CA ILE A 106 -6.42 -4.35 -10.32
C ILE A 106 -5.94 -5.73 -10.78
N PHE A 107 -5.64 -6.64 -9.86
CA PHE A 107 -5.01 -7.90 -10.23
C PHE A 107 -6.02 -8.90 -10.81
N THR A 108 -7.06 -9.24 -10.05
CA THR A 108 -8.02 -10.26 -10.50
C THR A 108 -8.90 -9.72 -11.63
N GLY A 109 -9.48 -8.52 -11.45
CA GLY A 109 -10.38 -7.92 -12.43
C GLY A 109 -9.67 -7.50 -13.73
N VAL A 110 -8.64 -6.67 -13.64
CA VAL A 110 -7.97 -6.13 -14.84
C VAL A 110 -6.94 -7.12 -15.41
N PHE A 111 -5.98 -7.62 -14.61
CA PHE A 111 -4.92 -8.46 -15.17
C PHE A 111 -5.38 -9.89 -15.51
N GLU A 112 -5.99 -10.61 -14.57
CA GLU A 112 -6.35 -12.02 -14.79
C GLU A 112 -7.56 -12.18 -15.71
N MET A 113 -8.65 -11.46 -15.46
CA MET A 113 -9.90 -11.63 -16.21
C MET A 113 -9.93 -10.83 -17.52
N PHE A 114 -9.69 -9.51 -17.45
CA PHE A 114 -9.80 -8.67 -18.63
C PHE A 114 -8.66 -8.93 -19.62
N VAL A 115 -7.40 -8.76 -19.20
CA VAL A 115 -6.24 -9.00 -20.07
C VAL A 115 -6.06 -10.48 -20.38
N GLY A 116 -6.19 -11.34 -19.36
CA GLY A 116 -5.89 -12.76 -19.49
C GLY A 116 -6.94 -13.62 -20.20
N GLN A 117 -8.20 -13.16 -20.32
CA GLN A 117 -9.26 -13.94 -20.98
C GLN A 117 -10.08 -13.12 -21.97
N LEU A 118 -10.55 -11.93 -21.61
CA LEU A 118 -11.44 -11.15 -22.48
C LEU A 118 -10.75 -10.59 -23.71
N ILE A 119 -9.50 -10.12 -23.59
CA ILE A 119 -8.72 -9.67 -24.75
C ILE A 119 -8.50 -10.82 -25.72
N GLU A 120 -8.12 -12.00 -25.22
CA GLU A 120 -7.96 -13.21 -26.04
C GLU A 120 -9.27 -13.60 -26.74
N GLY A 121 -10.38 -13.63 -25.99
CA GLY A 121 -11.71 -13.91 -26.54
C GLY A 121 -12.15 -12.90 -27.61
N TRP A 122 -11.80 -11.62 -27.45
CA TRP A 122 -12.11 -10.58 -28.44
C TRP A 122 -11.27 -10.75 -29.72
N VAL A 123 -9.98 -11.03 -29.59
CA VAL A 123 -9.09 -11.37 -30.72
C VAL A 123 -9.64 -12.58 -31.48
N ASN A 124 -10.14 -13.58 -30.74
CA ASN A 124 -10.71 -14.81 -31.30
C ASN A 124 -12.19 -14.68 -31.74
N LYS A 125 -12.79 -13.48 -31.67
CA LYS A 125 -14.18 -13.17 -32.02
C LYS A 125 -15.26 -13.96 -31.26
N THR A 126 -14.91 -14.52 -30.10
CA THR A 126 -15.84 -15.17 -29.19
C THR A 126 -16.30 -14.14 -28.15
N THR A 127 -17.23 -13.28 -28.53
CA THR A 127 -17.67 -12.14 -27.70
C THR A 127 -18.71 -12.57 -26.66
N LEU A 128 -18.26 -13.22 -25.60
CA LEU A 128 -19.04 -13.39 -24.38
C LEU A 128 -18.28 -12.74 -23.23
N PHE A 129 -18.95 -11.87 -22.46
CA PHE A 129 -18.42 -11.29 -21.22
C PHE A 129 -18.37 -12.32 -20.07
N THR A 130 -18.33 -13.60 -20.41
CA THR A 130 -18.28 -14.72 -19.48
C THR A 130 -16.81 -15.11 -19.31
N VAL A 131 -16.36 -15.11 -18.07
CA VAL A 131 -14.98 -15.37 -17.68
C VAL A 131 -14.98 -16.63 -16.82
N SER A 132 -14.11 -17.57 -17.16
CA SER A 132 -13.96 -18.83 -16.44
C SER A 132 -12.98 -18.63 -15.29
N VAL A 133 -13.47 -18.71 -14.06
CA VAL A 133 -12.63 -18.62 -12.86
C VAL A 133 -11.94 -19.97 -12.64
N THR A 134 -10.61 -19.99 -12.81
CA THR A 134 -9.80 -21.20 -12.64
C THR A 134 -9.18 -21.29 -11.24
N VAL A 135 -8.73 -22.50 -10.87
CA VAL A 135 -7.92 -22.70 -9.65
C VAL A 135 -6.64 -21.86 -9.69
N SER A 136 -5.99 -21.74 -10.86
CA SER A 136 -4.80 -20.90 -11.04
C SER A 136 -5.05 -19.42 -10.69
N MET A 137 -6.20 -18.86 -11.07
CA MET A 137 -6.56 -17.47 -10.73
C MET A 137 -6.67 -17.26 -9.21
N LEU A 138 -7.27 -18.20 -8.48
CA LEU A 138 -7.37 -18.12 -7.02
C LEU A 138 -6.00 -18.18 -6.35
N VAL A 139 -5.15 -19.11 -6.78
CA VAL A 139 -3.79 -19.25 -6.24
C VAL A 139 -2.96 -18.01 -6.53
N ASN A 140 -2.98 -17.49 -7.76
CA ASN A 140 -2.26 -16.27 -8.13
C ASN A 140 -2.77 -15.06 -7.36
N THR A 141 -4.09 -14.91 -7.21
CA THR A 141 -4.68 -13.82 -6.43
C THR A 141 -4.25 -13.87 -4.97
N LEU A 142 -4.25 -15.05 -4.34
CA LEU A 142 -3.77 -15.23 -2.97
C LEU A 142 -2.29 -14.87 -2.84
N LEU A 143 -1.46 -15.32 -3.79
CA LEU A 143 -0.03 -14.97 -3.84
C LEU A 143 0.17 -13.45 -3.92
N VAL A 144 -0.58 -12.76 -4.78
CA VAL A 144 -0.51 -11.29 -4.89
C VAL A 144 -0.92 -10.61 -3.60
N ILE A 145 -2.00 -11.05 -2.94
CA ILE A 145 -2.41 -10.48 -1.65
C ILE A 145 -1.29 -10.60 -0.61
N ILE A 146 -0.66 -11.78 -0.50
CA ILE A 146 0.45 -12.01 0.44
C ILE A 146 1.65 -11.13 0.09
N LEU A 147 2.05 -11.10 -1.19
CA LEU A 147 3.19 -10.32 -1.67
C LEU A 147 2.98 -8.82 -1.49
N SER A 148 1.80 -8.30 -1.83
CA SER A 148 1.46 -6.89 -1.64
C SER A 148 1.55 -6.50 -0.17
N ASN A 149 0.99 -7.31 0.75
CA ASN A 149 1.11 -7.04 2.19
C ASN A 149 2.57 -7.07 2.66
N TYR A 150 3.36 -8.05 2.21
CA TYR A 150 4.77 -8.15 2.54
C TYR A 150 5.56 -6.93 2.05
N LEU A 151 5.38 -6.54 0.78
CA LEU A 151 6.07 -5.40 0.19
C LEU A 151 5.71 -4.09 0.88
N LEU A 152 4.43 -3.85 1.17
CA LEU A 152 3.98 -2.66 1.90
C LEU A 152 4.59 -2.60 3.31
N SER A 153 4.71 -3.74 4.00
CA SER A 153 5.36 -3.78 5.33
C SER A 153 6.85 -3.46 5.31
N LYS A 154 7.50 -3.57 4.13
CA LYS A 154 8.93 -3.34 3.94
C LYS A 154 9.23 -2.06 3.17
N ILE A 155 8.23 -1.23 2.90
CA ILE A 155 8.40 -0.04 2.07
C ILE A 155 9.40 0.96 2.67
N GLN A 156 9.39 1.17 3.99
CA GLN A 156 10.35 2.03 4.68
C GLN A 156 11.79 1.50 4.54
N TYR A 157 11.98 0.19 4.73
CA TYR A 157 13.29 -0.44 4.54
C TYR A 157 13.79 -0.28 3.10
N MET A 158 12.91 -0.50 2.12
CA MET A 158 13.22 -0.32 0.71
C MET A 158 13.61 1.14 0.43
N TYR A 159 12.86 2.10 0.96
CA TYR A 159 13.15 3.52 0.81
C TYR A 159 14.56 3.87 1.30
N ASN A 160 14.89 3.50 2.54
CA ASN A 160 16.20 3.78 3.15
C ASN A 160 17.35 3.09 2.42
N VAL A 161 17.09 1.93 1.81
CA VAL A 161 18.07 1.25 0.96
C VAL A 161 18.30 1.99 -0.35
N PHE A 162 17.23 2.43 -1.03
CA PHE A 162 17.31 3.05 -2.35
C PHE A 162 17.76 4.50 -2.30
N ASN A 163 17.51 5.21 -1.20
CA ASN A 163 17.94 6.59 -1.00
C ASN A 163 19.37 6.70 -0.42
N GLY A 164 19.99 5.57 -0.05
CA GLY A 164 21.34 5.54 0.48
C GLY A 164 22.42 5.79 -0.58
N GLU A 165 23.58 6.32 -0.17
CA GLU A 165 24.68 6.67 -1.09
C GLU A 165 25.44 5.44 -1.66
N ASP A 166 25.24 4.24 -1.10
CA ASP A 166 25.94 3.02 -1.50
C ASP A 166 25.34 2.40 -2.78
N LYS A 167 25.85 2.86 -3.93
CA LYS A 167 25.50 2.35 -5.26
C LYS A 167 25.74 0.85 -5.45
N LYS A 168 26.67 0.22 -4.71
CA LYS A 168 26.91 -1.24 -4.82
C LYS A 168 25.81 -2.01 -4.10
N LYS A 169 25.36 -1.52 -2.95
CA LYS A 169 24.24 -2.10 -2.18
C LYS A 169 22.93 -1.95 -2.96
N ASP A 170 22.66 -0.78 -3.52
CA ASP A 170 21.52 -0.54 -4.39
C ASP A 170 21.48 -1.51 -5.58
N ARG A 171 22.58 -1.62 -6.35
CA ARG A 171 22.67 -2.55 -7.48
C ARG A 171 22.40 -4.00 -7.08
N LYS A 172 22.91 -4.45 -5.92
CA LYS A 172 22.66 -5.80 -5.41
C LYS A 172 21.17 -6.01 -5.09
N ILE A 173 20.52 -5.04 -4.47
CA ILE A 173 19.12 -5.15 -4.06
C ILE A 173 18.20 -5.06 -5.27
N THR A 174 18.48 -4.15 -6.22
CA THR A 174 17.81 -4.11 -7.52
C THR A 174 17.92 -5.45 -8.25
N PHE A 175 19.11 -6.06 -8.26
CA PHE A 175 19.31 -7.39 -8.86
C PHE A 175 18.52 -8.49 -8.14
N LEU A 176 18.48 -8.47 -6.80
CA LEU A 176 17.67 -9.41 -6.00
C LEU A 176 16.17 -9.24 -6.26
N LEU A 177 15.67 -8.01 -6.36
CA LEU A 177 14.27 -7.74 -6.71
C LEU A 177 13.94 -8.24 -8.11
N TRP A 178 14.86 -8.08 -9.07
CA TRP A 178 14.68 -8.59 -10.42
C TRP A 178 14.62 -10.11 -10.46
N ILE A 179 15.50 -10.80 -9.73
CA ILE A 179 15.42 -12.26 -9.55
C ILE A 179 14.09 -12.66 -8.91
N GLY A 180 13.68 -11.97 -7.84
CA GLY A 180 12.40 -12.20 -7.18
C GLY A 180 11.21 -12.07 -8.13
N PHE A 181 11.20 -11.02 -8.96
CA PHE A 181 10.19 -10.80 -9.99
C PHE A 181 10.15 -11.93 -11.03
N CYS A 182 11.31 -12.38 -11.51
CA CYS A 182 11.41 -13.52 -12.43
C CYS A 182 10.86 -14.81 -11.81
N ILE A 183 11.19 -15.08 -10.54
CA ILE A 183 10.68 -16.25 -9.80
C ILE A 183 9.15 -16.18 -9.66
N ILE A 184 8.61 -15.04 -9.24
CA ILE A 184 7.15 -14.85 -9.09
C ILE A 184 6.45 -15.04 -10.43
N THR A 185 6.99 -14.48 -11.51
CA THR A 185 6.43 -14.63 -12.85
C THR A 185 6.46 -16.10 -13.30
N ALA A 186 7.56 -16.81 -13.04
CA ALA A 186 7.65 -18.25 -13.32
C ALA A 186 6.58 -19.04 -12.55
N ILE A 187 6.36 -18.71 -11.27
CA ILE A 187 5.29 -19.33 -10.46
C ILE A 187 3.92 -19.08 -11.09
N PHE A 188 3.60 -17.85 -11.50
CA PHE A 188 2.31 -17.53 -12.14
C PHE A 188 2.09 -18.27 -13.46
N VAL A 189 3.14 -18.45 -14.25
CA VAL A 189 3.05 -19.23 -15.49
C VAL A 189 2.85 -20.72 -15.17
N LEU A 190 3.61 -21.27 -14.21
CA LEU A 190 3.48 -22.67 -13.81
C LEU A 190 2.09 -22.97 -13.24
N THR A 191 1.53 -22.10 -12.39
CA THR A 191 0.17 -22.28 -11.87
C THR A 191 -0.84 -22.27 -13.01
N LYS A 192 -0.70 -21.38 -14.00
CA LYS A 192 -1.59 -21.38 -15.18
C LYS A 192 -1.45 -22.63 -16.05
N LEU A 193 -0.25 -23.21 -16.17
CA LEU A 193 -0.02 -24.43 -16.95
C LEU A 193 -0.58 -25.67 -16.26
N PHE A 194 -0.42 -25.80 -14.93
CA PHE A 194 -0.80 -27.01 -14.20
C PHE A 194 -2.18 -26.96 -13.54
N LEU A 195 -2.66 -25.78 -13.14
CA LEU A 195 -3.93 -25.60 -12.40
C LEU A 195 -5.03 -25.01 -13.29
N THR A 196 -5.30 -25.66 -14.41
CA THR A 196 -6.26 -25.21 -15.44
C THR A 196 -7.73 -25.51 -15.11
N LYS A 197 -8.01 -26.24 -14.02
CA LYS A 197 -9.38 -26.61 -13.65
C LYS A 197 -10.26 -25.37 -13.47
N VAL A 198 -11.31 -25.28 -14.27
CA VAL A 198 -12.36 -24.27 -14.13
C VAL A 198 -13.24 -24.63 -12.93
N LEU A 199 -13.47 -23.64 -12.07
CA LEU A 199 -14.32 -23.78 -10.89
C LEU A 199 -15.76 -23.38 -11.21
N PHE A 200 -15.92 -22.20 -11.80
CA PHE A 200 -17.21 -21.66 -12.22
C PHE A 200 -17.00 -20.57 -13.27
N GLU A 201 -18.08 -20.19 -13.95
CA GLU A 201 -18.10 -19.07 -14.89
C GLU A 201 -18.87 -17.90 -14.29
N VAL A 202 -18.39 -16.69 -14.53
CA VAL A 202 -19.02 -15.46 -14.04
C VAL A 202 -19.06 -14.42 -15.14
N ASN A 203 -20.12 -13.60 -15.14
CA ASN A 203 -20.16 -12.42 -15.99
C ASN A 203 -19.18 -11.36 -15.46
N TYR A 204 -18.22 -10.96 -16.28
CA TYR A 204 -17.19 -9.99 -15.94
C TYR A 204 -17.76 -8.65 -15.45
N LEU A 205 -18.81 -8.14 -16.11
CA LEU A 205 -19.41 -6.86 -15.73
C LEU A 205 -20.08 -6.93 -14.37
N ILE A 206 -20.73 -8.06 -14.04
CA ILE A 206 -21.31 -8.29 -12.71
C ILE A 206 -20.19 -8.36 -11.66
N PHE A 207 -19.13 -9.14 -11.93
CA PHE A 207 -17.99 -9.28 -11.03
C PHE A 207 -17.34 -7.92 -10.73
N MET A 208 -17.03 -7.14 -11.77
CA MET A 208 -16.46 -5.80 -11.61
C MET A 208 -17.42 -4.83 -10.93
N GLY A 209 -18.72 -4.89 -11.25
CA GLY A 209 -19.75 -4.07 -10.61
C GLY A 209 -19.81 -4.29 -9.10
N ILE A 210 -19.71 -5.54 -8.65
CA ILE A 210 -19.66 -5.88 -7.22
C ILE A 210 -18.40 -5.30 -6.57
N LEU A 211 -17.23 -5.51 -7.15
CA LEU A 211 -15.97 -5.02 -6.59
C LEU A 211 -15.92 -3.48 -6.52
N ILE A 212 -16.37 -2.81 -7.58
CA ILE A 212 -16.45 -1.34 -7.61
C ILE A 212 -17.45 -0.84 -6.56
N THR A 213 -18.59 -1.49 -6.39
CA THR A 213 -19.57 -1.12 -5.36
C THR A 213 -18.98 -1.27 -3.95
N ILE A 214 -18.27 -2.36 -3.68
CA ILE A 214 -17.57 -2.56 -2.40
C ILE A 214 -16.54 -1.46 -2.18
N TYR A 215 -15.73 -1.15 -3.19
CA TYR A 215 -14.73 -0.08 -3.13
C TYR A 215 -15.38 1.30 -2.88
N LEU A 216 -16.50 1.60 -3.53
CA LEU A 216 -17.23 2.85 -3.31
C LEU A 216 -17.85 2.94 -1.91
N ILE A 217 -18.42 1.85 -1.39
CA ILE A 217 -18.92 1.80 -0.01
C ILE A 217 -17.77 2.04 0.97
N GLN A 218 -16.62 1.41 0.73
CA GLN A 218 -15.42 1.63 1.53
C GLN A 218 -14.99 3.10 1.50
N TYR A 219 -14.87 3.69 0.30
CA TYR A 219 -14.52 5.08 0.12
C TYR A 219 -15.48 6.05 0.82
N LEU A 220 -16.79 5.76 0.76
CA LEU A 220 -17.80 6.58 1.45
C LEU A 220 -17.72 6.44 2.98
N PHE A 221 -17.38 5.26 3.50
CA PHE A 221 -17.17 5.04 4.92
C PHE A 221 -15.95 5.82 5.43
N GLU A 222 -14.82 5.72 4.71
CA GLU A 222 -13.59 6.46 5.03
C GLU A 222 -13.82 7.98 5.00
N ASN A 223 -14.51 8.49 3.97
CA ASN A 223 -14.77 9.92 3.82
C ASN A 223 -15.85 10.47 4.78
N LYS A 224 -16.70 9.62 5.39
CA LYS A 224 -17.67 10.04 6.41
C LYS A 224 -17.01 10.18 7.79
N ASN A 225 -15.92 9.46 8.03
CA ASN A 225 -15.15 9.51 9.27
C ASN A 225 -13.98 10.53 9.21
N GLN A 226 -13.89 11.33 8.13
CA GLN A 226 -12.92 12.41 7.89
C GLN A 226 -13.59 13.80 7.93
#